data_AF-A0AAP0DTH7-F1
#
_entry.id   AF-A0AAP0DTH7-F1
#
_cell.length_a   1.000
_cell.length_b   1.000
_cell.length_c   1.000
_cell.angle_alpha   90.00
_cell.angle_beta   90.00
_cell.angle_gamma   90.00
#
_symmetry.space_group_name_H-M   'P 1'
#
loop_
_entity.id
_entity.type
_entity.pdbx_description
1 polymer ?
#
loop_
_entity_poly.entity_id
_entity_poly.type
_entity_poly.pdbx_seq_one_letter_code
_entity_poly.pdbx_strand_id
1 'polypeptide(L)'
;MISNLTVFFCILWALTLLYGEKFAFWVPSNLTCSWPMDTADNPGDYVKIAVIADPQLMDRTSLNLAPKSLALEIVQFYTDIFMRRAMLASIMPFKPDMVLFLGDYFDGGPVLSDEEWKDSLNRFMHVFDIKTLQRVTNNQVYFLSGNHDIGYAAFHSHKPEVISRYEKVFGSRNYHYRAGEVEFVAVDAQTLDGHPQLSQTSASWTSINNVSKDSLSPPRVLLTHIPLYRPDWTSCGSKRSSPIINQRISRAPNDHEIMYQNYLTEETTNKLLDSVKPVLVLSGHDHDQCTVTHIAKHGAVVEQTLGTISWQQGNLHPSFMLLTARKLAVSNASDAVSTHLCFLPAQTFIYIWYILLFAVTLVVILVWPTNGLNIHLRIGETMSNILGTFKSNTKEKDEDENCEYEMVWDAEGSMHLIKKPLKIVPSHSNERVERGNATMRSTAKKQIMQEVNVLMPQDVSGQLGPLKTNKSNVRFVIRRLVRVFQVLSVVAAVNVPIYVIMLFADWIDK
;
A
#
# COMPACT_ATOMS: atom_id res chain seq x y z
N MET A 1 25.42 19.80 18.82
CA MET A 1 24.93 18.50 19.30
C MET A 1 23.65 18.16 18.56
N ILE A 2 23.55 16.94 18.03
CA ILE A 2 22.28 16.37 17.56
C ILE A 2 21.46 16.02 18.80
N SER A 3 20.13 16.24 18.80
CA SER A 3 19.29 15.94 19.97
C SER A 3 18.82 14.48 19.95
N ASN A 4 18.55 13.88 21.11
CA ASN A 4 18.04 12.51 21.20
C ASN A 4 16.75 12.31 20.38
N LEU A 5 15.90 13.35 20.29
CA LEU A 5 14.70 13.36 19.45
C LEU A 5 15.04 13.29 17.95
N THR A 6 16.10 14.00 17.53
CA THR A 6 16.61 13.96 16.16
C THR A 6 17.16 12.56 15.83
N VAL A 7 17.95 11.96 16.72
CA VAL A 7 18.48 10.59 16.53
C VAL A 7 17.34 9.57 16.46
N PHE A 8 16.35 9.69 17.35
CA PHE A 8 15.14 8.87 17.33
C PHE A 8 14.41 8.95 15.97
N PHE A 9 14.15 10.16 15.46
CA PHE A 9 13.50 10.31 14.15
C PHE A 9 14.39 9.81 13.00
N CYS A 10 15.72 10.00 13.05
CA CYS A 10 16.62 9.42 12.04
C CYS A 10 16.49 7.90 11.97
N ILE A 11 16.44 7.21 13.12
CA ILE A 11 16.31 5.75 13.21
C ILE A 11 14.90 5.29 12.82
N LEU A 12 13.85 5.97 13.31
CA LEU A 12 12.46 5.62 13.02
C LEU A 12 12.15 5.71 11.52
N TRP A 13 12.65 6.75 10.85
CA TRP A 13 12.55 6.87 9.40
C TRP A 13 13.36 5.79 8.66
N ALA A 14 14.60 5.51 9.09
CA ALA A 14 15.43 4.50 8.43
C ALA A 14 14.79 3.11 8.51
N LEU A 15 14.26 2.73 9.68
CA LEU A 15 13.52 1.48 9.86
C LEU A 15 12.21 1.44 9.05
N THR A 16 11.48 2.56 8.99
CA THR A 16 10.23 2.64 8.21
C THR A 16 10.48 2.49 6.71
N LEU A 17 11.51 3.15 6.18
CA LEU A 17 11.89 3.06 4.77
C LEU A 17 12.46 1.67 4.45
N LEU A 18 13.32 1.10 5.30
CA LEU A 18 13.80 -0.28 5.15
C LEU A 18 12.64 -1.31 5.17
N TYR A 19 11.58 -1.04 5.93
CA TYR A 19 10.39 -1.88 5.92
C TYR A 19 9.62 -1.77 4.60
N GLY A 20 9.15 -0.57 4.25
CA GLY A 20 8.29 -0.37 3.08
C GLY A 20 8.99 -0.63 1.74
N GLU A 21 10.22 -0.15 1.58
CA GLU A 21 10.95 -0.27 0.31
C GLU A 21 11.56 -1.67 0.07
N LYS A 22 11.69 -2.51 1.11
CA LYS A 22 12.46 -3.76 1.03
C LYS A 22 11.82 -4.93 1.78
N PHE A 23 11.68 -4.87 3.11
CA PHE A 23 11.20 -6.04 3.87
C PHE A 23 9.75 -6.42 3.52
N ALA A 24 8.89 -5.45 3.16
CA ALA A 24 7.53 -5.71 2.73
C ALA A 24 7.47 -6.66 1.52
N PHE A 25 8.35 -6.47 0.53
CA PHE A 25 8.44 -7.33 -0.65
C PHE A 25 9.04 -8.72 -0.36
N TRP A 26 9.63 -8.93 0.83
CA TRP A 26 10.09 -10.24 1.31
C TRP A 26 9.03 -11.01 2.10
N VAL A 27 7.92 -10.39 2.49
CA VAL A 27 6.82 -11.07 3.21
C VAL A 27 6.14 -12.16 2.36
N PRO A 28 5.83 -11.94 1.06
CA PRO A 28 5.21 -12.97 0.21
C PRO A 28 6.05 -14.24 0.11
N SER A 29 7.37 -14.09 -0.07
CA SER A 29 8.31 -15.19 -0.33
C SER A 29 8.78 -15.93 0.92
N ASN A 30 8.69 -15.33 2.11
CA ASN A 30 9.20 -15.94 3.36
C ASN A 30 8.12 -16.29 4.39
N LEU A 31 6.91 -15.71 4.31
CA LEU A 31 5.92 -15.78 5.39
C LEU A 31 4.48 -16.08 4.95
N THR A 32 4.01 -15.51 3.84
CA THR A 32 2.56 -15.52 3.50
C THR A 32 2.18 -16.32 2.26
N CYS A 33 3.14 -16.79 1.45
CA CYS A 33 2.85 -17.67 0.33
C CYS A 33 3.86 -18.82 0.21
N SER A 34 3.45 -19.88 -0.47
CA SER A 34 4.19 -21.14 -0.65
C SER A 34 3.70 -21.88 -1.90
N TRP A 35 4.53 -22.75 -2.46
CA TRP A 35 4.13 -23.59 -3.59
C TRP A 35 2.99 -24.55 -3.18
N PRO A 36 1.86 -24.57 -3.90
CA PRO A 36 0.81 -25.56 -3.64
C PRO A 36 1.32 -26.98 -3.94
N MET A 37 0.95 -27.95 -3.11
CA MET A 37 1.36 -29.36 -3.18
C MET A 37 2.86 -29.68 -3.01
N ASP A 38 3.72 -28.69 -2.75
CA ASP A 38 5.16 -28.87 -2.43
C ASP A 38 5.35 -29.36 -0.98
N THR A 39 4.83 -30.57 -0.73
CA THR A 39 4.79 -31.24 0.57
C THR A 39 5.98 -32.19 0.74
N ALA A 40 6.37 -32.43 1.99
CA ALA A 40 7.53 -33.25 2.33
C ALA A 40 7.47 -34.70 1.81
N ASP A 41 6.27 -35.20 1.51
CA ASP A 41 6.02 -36.57 1.06
C ASP A 41 6.25 -36.79 -0.45
N ASN A 42 6.22 -35.74 -1.29
CA ASN A 42 6.47 -35.84 -2.75
C ASN A 42 7.24 -34.63 -3.34
N PRO A 43 8.47 -34.31 -2.85
CA PRO A 43 9.26 -33.20 -3.37
C PRO A 43 9.82 -33.49 -4.76
N GLY A 44 9.30 -32.80 -5.78
CA GLY A 44 9.86 -32.79 -7.15
C GLY A 44 8.91 -33.19 -8.27
N ASP A 45 7.75 -33.76 -7.94
CA ASP A 45 6.73 -34.32 -8.86
C ASP A 45 5.98 -33.32 -9.75
N TYR A 46 6.30 -32.02 -9.62
CA TYR A 46 5.56 -30.93 -10.24
C TYR A 46 6.50 -29.97 -10.98
N VAL A 47 6.00 -29.37 -12.07
CA VAL A 47 6.55 -28.14 -12.66
C VAL A 47 5.99 -26.95 -11.89
N LYS A 48 6.86 -26.02 -11.50
CA LYS A 48 6.56 -24.84 -10.69
C LYS A 48 6.40 -23.60 -11.58
N ILE A 49 5.19 -23.07 -11.70
CA ILE A 49 4.86 -21.97 -12.61
C ILE A 49 4.47 -20.73 -11.80
N ALA A 50 5.14 -19.61 -12.04
CA ALA A 50 4.70 -18.29 -11.55
C ALA A 50 3.81 -17.62 -12.60
N VAL A 51 2.61 -17.19 -12.21
CA VAL A 51 1.62 -16.56 -13.10
C VAL A 51 1.38 -15.11 -12.67
N ILE A 52 1.39 -14.21 -13.65
CA ILE A 52 1.34 -12.75 -13.50
C ILE A 52 0.25 -12.21 -14.45
N ALA A 53 -0.53 -11.22 -14.01
CA ALA A 53 -1.56 -10.56 -14.82
C ALA A 53 -1.41 -9.04 -14.80
N ASP A 54 -1.85 -8.41 -15.87
CA ASP A 54 -2.07 -6.96 -16.04
C ASP A 54 -0.94 -6.05 -15.49
N PRO A 55 0.34 -6.18 -15.92
CA PRO A 55 1.38 -5.21 -15.58
C PRO A 55 1.06 -3.75 -15.94
N GLN A 56 0.46 -3.55 -17.11
CA GLN A 56 0.01 -2.28 -17.69
C GLN A 56 0.96 -1.12 -17.37
N LEU A 57 2.18 -1.20 -17.93
CA LEU A 57 3.22 -0.20 -17.72
C LEU A 57 2.72 1.18 -18.13
N MET A 58 2.78 2.12 -17.18
CA MET A 58 2.26 3.48 -17.35
C MET A 58 2.84 4.16 -18.59
N ASP A 59 1.99 4.80 -19.38
CA ASP A 59 2.39 5.64 -20.51
C ASP A 59 1.46 6.86 -20.66
N ARG A 60 1.55 7.58 -21.79
CA ARG A 60 0.75 8.79 -22.06
C ARG A 60 -0.77 8.55 -22.16
N THR A 61 -1.22 7.31 -22.16
CA THR A 61 -2.64 6.93 -22.20
C THR A 61 -3.22 6.65 -20.81
N SER A 62 -2.41 6.16 -19.87
CA SER A 62 -2.81 5.75 -18.51
C SER A 62 -3.42 6.88 -17.69
N LEU A 63 -2.71 8.01 -17.66
CA LEU A 63 -3.12 9.25 -17.02
C LEU A 63 -3.00 10.34 -18.08
N ASN A 64 -3.96 11.28 -18.12
CA ASN A 64 -4.02 12.37 -19.10
C ASN A 64 -2.94 13.44 -18.84
N LEU A 65 -1.68 13.03 -18.97
CA LEU A 65 -0.46 13.80 -18.75
C LEU A 65 0.24 14.04 -20.10
N ALA A 66 0.98 15.14 -20.21
CA ALA A 66 1.74 15.42 -21.42
C ALA A 66 2.83 14.34 -21.63
N PRO A 67 3.04 13.83 -22.87
CA PRO A 67 4.13 12.90 -23.17
C PRO A 67 5.49 13.51 -22.82
N LYS A 68 6.42 12.68 -22.32
CA LYS A 68 7.78 13.11 -21.90
C LYS A 68 7.74 14.30 -20.91
N SER A 69 6.76 14.31 -20.00
CA SER A 69 6.66 15.27 -18.90
C SER A 69 7.14 14.66 -17.58
N LEU A 70 7.76 15.49 -16.73
CA LEU A 70 8.29 15.08 -15.42
C LEU A 70 7.25 14.38 -14.53
N ALA A 71 5.97 14.77 -14.63
CA ALA A 71 4.88 14.11 -13.90
C ALA A 71 4.66 12.66 -14.36
N LEU A 72 4.67 12.43 -15.68
CA LEU A 72 4.54 11.08 -16.25
C LEU A 72 5.79 10.25 -15.95
N GLU A 73 6.99 10.81 -16.09
CA GLU A 73 8.27 10.13 -15.78
C GLU A 73 8.35 9.68 -14.31
N ILE A 74 7.86 10.51 -13.37
CA ILE A 74 7.78 10.15 -11.95
C ILE A 74 6.80 9.01 -11.70
N VAL A 75 5.61 9.03 -12.34
CA VAL A 75 4.61 7.94 -12.23
C VAL A 75 5.16 6.63 -12.84
N GLN A 76 5.79 6.71 -14.00
CA GLN A 76 6.45 5.57 -14.66
C GLN A 76 7.53 4.97 -13.76
N PHE A 77 8.46 5.78 -13.25
CA PHE A 77 9.51 5.31 -12.35
C PHE A 77 8.95 4.59 -11.10
N TYR A 78 7.93 5.15 -10.45
CA TYR A 78 7.36 4.56 -9.24
C TYR A 78 6.40 3.37 -9.48
N THR A 79 5.91 3.15 -10.70
CA THR A 79 5.21 1.91 -11.08
C THR A 79 6.19 0.82 -11.49
N ASP A 80 7.15 1.15 -12.34
CA ASP A 80 8.20 0.26 -12.82
C ASP A 80 9.02 -0.34 -11.66
N ILE A 81 9.43 0.49 -10.69
CA ILE A 81 10.22 0.02 -9.54
C ILE A 81 9.41 -0.84 -8.56
N PHE A 82 8.09 -0.62 -8.44
CA PHE A 82 7.21 -1.49 -7.66
C PHE A 82 7.12 -2.88 -8.29
N MET A 83 6.85 -2.95 -9.60
CA MET A 83 6.76 -4.21 -10.33
C MET A 83 8.10 -4.95 -10.36
N ARG A 84 9.22 -4.23 -10.50
CA ARG A 84 10.56 -4.83 -10.44
C ARG A 84 10.89 -5.41 -9.05
N ARG A 85 10.48 -4.75 -7.96
CA ARG A 85 10.57 -5.32 -6.61
C ARG A 85 9.67 -6.53 -6.42
N ALA A 86 8.41 -6.47 -6.87
CA ALA A 86 7.50 -7.60 -6.83
C ALA A 86 8.11 -8.81 -7.55
N MET A 87 8.62 -8.62 -8.76
CA MET A 87 9.26 -9.72 -9.51
C MET A 87 10.52 -10.23 -8.82
N LEU A 88 11.51 -9.37 -8.56
CA LEU A 88 12.83 -9.79 -8.10
C LEU A 88 12.89 -10.22 -6.62
N ALA A 89 11.98 -9.71 -5.78
CA ALA A 89 12.02 -9.92 -4.32
C ALA A 89 10.82 -10.69 -3.75
N SER A 90 9.66 -10.68 -4.42
CA SER A 90 8.48 -11.48 -4.00
C SER A 90 8.30 -12.75 -4.83
N ILE A 91 8.53 -12.74 -6.14
CA ILE A 91 8.27 -13.88 -7.03
C ILE A 91 9.52 -14.73 -7.26
N MET A 92 10.62 -14.14 -7.70
CA MET A 92 11.86 -14.86 -8.06
C MET A 92 12.47 -15.74 -6.96
N PRO A 93 12.39 -15.42 -5.64
CA PRO A 93 12.89 -16.31 -4.59
C PRO A 93 12.22 -17.69 -4.54
N PHE A 94 11.00 -17.83 -5.08
CA PHE A 94 10.32 -19.13 -5.19
C PHE A 94 10.98 -20.09 -6.19
N LYS A 95 11.86 -19.59 -7.08
CA LYS A 95 12.54 -20.34 -8.15
C LYS A 95 11.55 -21.13 -9.03
N PRO A 96 10.66 -20.42 -9.75
CA PRO A 96 9.78 -21.07 -10.72
C PRO A 96 10.59 -21.74 -11.84
N ASP A 97 10.12 -22.91 -12.30
CA ASP A 97 10.58 -23.57 -13.53
C ASP A 97 10.11 -22.79 -14.77
N MET A 98 8.93 -22.15 -14.69
CA MET A 98 8.31 -21.38 -15.79
C MET A 98 7.65 -20.09 -15.29
N VAL A 99 7.61 -19.05 -16.13
CA VAL A 99 6.85 -17.81 -15.86
C VAL A 99 5.82 -17.57 -16.96
N LEU A 100 4.60 -17.21 -16.59
CA LEU A 100 3.48 -16.95 -17.49
C LEU A 100 2.89 -15.56 -17.23
N PHE A 101 2.81 -14.72 -18.26
CA PHE A 101 2.11 -13.44 -18.24
C PHE A 101 0.77 -13.55 -18.99
N LEU A 102 -0.34 -13.21 -18.32
CA LEU A 102 -1.72 -13.31 -18.81
C LEU A 102 -2.19 -12.10 -19.65
N GLY A 103 -1.26 -11.31 -20.17
CA GLY A 103 -1.54 -10.14 -21.02
C GLY A 103 -1.48 -8.79 -20.32
N ASP A 104 -1.72 -7.75 -21.11
CA ASP A 104 -1.77 -6.35 -20.72
C ASP A 104 -0.44 -5.87 -20.13
N TYR A 105 0.65 -5.99 -20.90
CA TYR A 105 1.99 -5.57 -20.49
C TYR A 105 2.14 -4.06 -20.56
N PHE A 106 1.49 -3.46 -21.55
CA PHE A 106 1.39 -2.02 -21.77
C PHE A 106 0.00 -1.52 -21.41
N ASP A 107 -0.20 -0.21 -21.37
CA ASP A 107 -1.52 0.40 -21.19
C ASP A 107 -2.04 0.97 -22.53
N GLY A 108 -1.20 1.73 -23.23
CA GLY A 108 -1.55 2.33 -24.52
C GLY A 108 -1.23 1.49 -25.74
N GLY A 109 -0.87 0.20 -25.58
CA GLY A 109 -0.14 -0.61 -26.58
C GLY A 109 -0.57 -0.46 -28.04
N PRO A 110 -1.87 -0.48 -28.41
CA PRO A 110 -2.33 -0.32 -29.79
C PRO A 110 -2.28 1.15 -30.30
N VAL A 111 -2.32 2.11 -29.38
CA VAL A 111 -2.40 3.56 -29.62
C VAL A 111 -1.01 4.21 -29.57
N LEU A 112 0.01 3.52 -29.05
CA LEU A 112 1.41 3.95 -29.09
C LEU A 112 2.00 3.90 -30.51
N SER A 113 2.81 4.90 -30.85
CA SER A 113 3.71 4.85 -32.02
C SER A 113 4.83 3.82 -31.80
N ASP A 114 5.54 3.41 -32.85
CA ASP A 114 6.60 2.40 -32.74
C ASP A 114 7.79 2.84 -31.87
N GLU A 115 8.05 4.15 -31.74
CA GLU A 115 9.04 4.68 -30.76
C GLU A 115 8.55 4.46 -29.34
N GLU A 116 7.35 4.95 -29.01
CA GLU A 116 6.76 4.87 -27.66
C GLU A 116 6.51 3.42 -27.22
N TRP A 117 6.08 2.56 -28.15
CA TRP A 117 5.88 1.14 -27.92
C TRP A 117 7.21 0.42 -27.67
N LYS A 118 8.27 0.77 -28.41
CA LYS A 118 9.61 0.23 -28.19
C LYS A 118 10.21 0.70 -26.86
N ASP A 119 10.00 1.94 -26.46
CA ASP A 119 10.45 2.44 -25.16
C ASP A 119 9.69 1.75 -24.01
N SER A 120 8.38 1.51 -24.18
CA SER A 120 7.57 0.75 -23.23
C SER A 120 8.01 -0.73 -23.16
N LEU A 121 8.36 -1.35 -24.30
CA LEU A 121 8.95 -2.68 -24.35
C LEU A 121 10.33 -2.74 -23.67
N ASN A 122 11.20 -1.74 -23.90
CA ASN A 122 12.49 -1.65 -23.22
C ASN A 122 12.31 -1.59 -21.69
N ARG A 123 11.35 -0.79 -21.21
CA ARG A 123 10.96 -0.75 -19.79
C ARG A 123 10.44 -2.09 -19.31
N PHE A 124 9.48 -2.73 -19.99
CA PHE A 124 8.96 -4.06 -19.61
C PHE A 124 10.06 -5.12 -19.48
N MET A 125 10.95 -5.19 -20.48
CA MET A 125 12.06 -6.14 -20.50
C MET A 125 13.05 -5.95 -19.34
N HIS A 126 13.21 -4.71 -18.85
CA HIS A 126 14.04 -4.36 -17.69
C HIS A 126 13.30 -4.54 -16.36
N VAL A 127 12.05 -4.08 -16.24
CA VAL A 127 11.21 -4.19 -15.03
C VAL A 127 11.10 -5.64 -14.56
N PHE A 128 10.85 -6.58 -15.48
CA PHE A 128 10.73 -8.00 -15.15
C PHE A 128 12.04 -8.79 -15.30
N ASP A 129 13.16 -8.15 -15.67
CA ASP A 129 14.44 -8.76 -16.06
C ASP A 129 14.25 -10.04 -16.91
N ILE A 130 13.55 -9.89 -18.03
CA ILE A 130 13.12 -10.99 -18.89
C ILE A 130 14.32 -11.84 -19.37
N LYS A 131 15.51 -11.24 -19.50
CA LYS A 131 16.76 -11.94 -19.84
C LYS A 131 17.21 -12.89 -18.73
N THR A 132 17.16 -12.47 -17.46
CA THR A 132 17.40 -13.38 -16.34
C THR A 132 16.29 -14.42 -16.23
N LEU A 133 15.02 -14.07 -16.43
CA LEU A 133 13.93 -15.06 -16.42
C LEU A 133 14.18 -16.17 -17.44
N GLN A 134 14.44 -15.80 -18.70
CA GLN A 134 14.76 -16.74 -19.78
C GLN A 134 16.00 -17.58 -19.44
N ARG A 135 17.03 -16.99 -18.83
CA ARG A 135 18.24 -17.72 -18.42
C ARG A 135 18.00 -18.72 -17.28
N VAL A 136 17.18 -18.41 -16.28
CA VAL A 136 16.96 -19.31 -15.11
C VAL A 136 15.85 -20.34 -15.34
N THR A 137 14.86 -20.03 -16.19
CA THR A 137 13.76 -20.95 -16.56
C THR A 137 14.12 -21.86 -17.73
N ASN A 138 15.32 -21.77 -18.32
CA ASN A 138 15.66 -22.42 -19.59
C ASN A 138 14.67 -22.06 -20.72
N ASN A 139 14.46 -20.75 -20.87
CA ASN A 139 13.60 -20.08 -21.84
C ASN A 139 12.10 -20.46 -21.77
N GLN A 140 11.61 -20.87 -20.59
CA GLN A 140 10.19 -21.16 -20.35
C GLN A 140 9.46 -19.91 -19.80
N VAL A 141 9.43 -18.85 -20.61
CA VAL A 141 8.67 -17.61 -20.33
C VAL A 141 7.59 -17.45 -21.39
N TYR A 142 6.33 -17.41 -20.96
CA TYR A 142 5.14 -17.46 -21.81
C TYR A 142 4.33 -16.17 -21.71
N PHE A 143 3.73 -15.80 -22.84
CA PHE A 143 3.10 -14.51 -23.08
C PHE A 143 1.73 -14.70 -23.76
N LEU A 144 0.65 -14.31 -23.08
CA LEU A 144 -0.71 -14.25 -23.63
C LEU A 144 -1.05 -12.81 -24.02
N SER A 145 -1.76 -12.55 -25.11
CA SER A 145 -2.10 -11.17 -25.51
C SER A 145 -3.23 -10.58 -24.69
N GLY A 146 -3.06 -9.34 -24.22
CA GLY A 146 -4.10 -8.52 -23.62
C GLY A 146 -4.68 -7.47 -24.57
N ASN A 147 -5.82 -6.86 -24.23
CA ASN A 147 -6.43 -5.83 -25.08
C ASN A 147 -5.70 -4.46 -25.02
N HIS A 148 -4.94 -4.18 -23.96
CA HIS A 148 -3.98 -3.08 -23.90
C HIS A 148 -2.64 -3.42 -24.59
N ASP A 149 -2.45 -4.66 -25.09
CA ASP A 149 -1.32 -5.00 -25.98
C ASP A 149 -1.68 -4.85 -27.46
N ILE A 150 -2.81 -5.46 -27.91
CA ILE A 150 -3.18 -5.56 -29.34
C ILE A 150 -4.47 -4.85 -29.74
N GLY A 151 -5.39 -4.61 -28.79
CA GLY A 151 -6.71 -4.04 -29.03
C GLY A 151 -7.83 -5.09 -28.98
N TYR A 152 -8.98 -4.75 -29.56
CA TYR A 152 -10.10 -5.67 -29.81
C TYR A 152 -10.30 -5.85 -31.31
N ALA A 153 -11.17 -6.77 -31.74
CA ALA A 153 -11.49 -7.06 -33.14
C ALA A 153 -11.58 -5.83 -34.06
N ALA A 154 -12.35 -4.79 -33.69
CA ALA A 154 -12.54 -3.57 -34.49
C ALA A 154 -11.23 -2.82 -34.78
N PHE A 155 -10.25 -2.95 -33.89
CA PHE A 155 -8.93 -2.36 -34.03
C PHE A 155 -8.04 -3.17 -35.00
N HIS A 156 -8.10 -4.50 -34.91
CA HIS A 156 -7.31 -5.42 -35.72
C HIS A 156 -7.62 -5.29 -37.23
N SER A 157 -8.88 -5.05 -37.57
CA SER A 157 -9.34 -4.82 -38.94
C SER A 157 -8.75 -3.55 -39.58
N HIS A 158 -8.32 -2.59 -38.76
CA HIS A 158 -7.81 -1.28 -39.19
C HIS A 158 -6.30 -1.08 -38.99
N LYS A 159 -5.67 -1.82 -38.07
CA LYS A 159 -4.23 -1.72 -37.71
C LYS A 159 -3.51 -3.07 -37.62
N PRO A 160 -3.33 -3.79 -38.74
CA PRO A 160 -2.63 -5.09 -38.74
C PRO A 160 -1.16 -5.01 -38.28
N GLU A 161 -0.53 -3.82 -38.33
CA GLU A 161 0.82 -3.59 -37.83
C GLU A 161 0.96 -3.77 -36.31
N VAL A 162 -0.11 -3.58 -35.54
CA VAL A 162 -0.09 -3.78 -34.08
C VAL A 162 -0.01 -5.26 -33.73
N ILE A 163 -0.77 -6.12 -34.41
CA ILE A 163 -0.60 -7.58 -34.32
C ILE A 163 0.81 -7.98 -34.76
N SER A 164 1.27 -7.45 -35.91
CA SER A 164 2.59 -7.79 -36.47
C SER A 164 3.76 -7.45 -35.52
N ARG A 165 3.73 -6.28 -34.84
CA ARG A 165 4.78 -5.92 -33.87
C ARG A 165 4.69 -6.72 -32.57
N TYR A 166 3.48 -7.08 -32.11
CA TYR A 166 3.30 -8.00 -30.98
C TYR A 166 3.86 -9.38 -31.29
N GLU A 167 3.40 -10.02 -32.37
CA GLU A 167 3.74 -11.41 -32.70
C GLU A 167 5.23 -11.59 -33.01
N LYS A 168 5.90 -10.54 -33.51
CA LYS A 168 7.35 -10.48 -33.72
C LYS A 168 8.19 -10.52 -32.43
N VAL A 169 7.62 -10.16 -31.28
CA VAL A 169 8.32 -10.07 -29.99
C VAL A 169 7.85 -11.14 -29.01
N PHE A 170 6.54 -11.36 -28.91
CA PHE A 170 5.93 -12.26 -27.91
C PHE A 170 5.50 -13.62 -28.50
N GLY A 171 5.55 -13.80 -29.81
CA GLY A 171 5.12 -15.01 -30.50
C GLY A 171 3.64 -14.99 -30.88
N SER A 172 3.11 -16.12 -31.38
CA SER A 172 1.72 -16.20 -31.82
C SER A 172 0.74 -16.02 -30.66
N ARG A 173 -0.43 -15.42 -30.92
CA ARG A 173 -1.49 -15.20 -29.91
C ARG A 173 -2.34 -16.43 -29.58
N ASN A 174 -2.35 -17.43 -30.47
CA ASN A 174 -3.00 -18.72 -30.23
C ASN A 174 -1.95 -19.83 -30.26
N TYR A 175 -1.73 -20.53 -29.15
CA TYR A 175 -0.74 -21.60 -29.05
C TYR A 175 -1.06 -22.57 -27.91
N HIS A 176 -0.31 -23.67 -27.83
CA HIS A 176 -0.34 -24.57 -26.69
C HIS A 176 1.07 -25.07 -26.36
N TYR A 177 1.29 -25.45 -25.11
CA TYR A 177 2.55 -26.02 -24.62
C TYR A 177 2.28 -27.01 -23.47
N ARG A 178 3.27 -27.84 -23.13
CA ARG A 178 3.17 -28.80 -22.01
C ARG A 178 4.05 -28.38 -20.85
N ALA A 179 3.51 -28.48 -19.64
CA ALA A 179 4.25 -28.38 -18.38
C ALA A 179 4.05 -29.69 -17.61
N GLY A 180 4.97 -30.64 -17.80
CA GLY A 180 4.77 -32.02 -17.37
C GLY A 180 3.72 -32.72 -18.24
N GLU A 181 2.76 -33.36 -17.60
CA GLU A 181 1.61 -34.02 -18.25
C GLU A 181 0.38 -33.12 -18.39
N VAL A 182 0.52 -31.81 -18.14
CA VAL A 182 -0.56 -30.81 -18.30
C VAL A 182 -0.32 -29.98 -19.56
N GLU A 183 -1.35 -29.83 -20.38
CA GLU A 183 -1.34 -28.97 -21.58
C GLU A 183 -1.95 -27.60 -21.27
N PHE A 184 -1.21 -26.53 -21.56
CA PHE A 184 -1.65 -25.15 -21.42
C PHE A 184 -2.04 -24.62 -22.79
N VAL A 185 -3.26 -24.09 -22.93
CA VAL A 185 -3.87 -23.66 -24.20
C VAL A 185 -4.14 -22.16 -24.13
N ALA A 186 -3.35 -21.37 -24.86
CA ALA A 186 -3.46 -19.91 -24.96
C ALA A 186 -4.34 -19.51 -26.15
N VAL A 187 -5.29 -18.61 -25.91
CA VAL A 187 -6.24 -18.13 -26.93
C VAL A 187 -6.27 -16.60 -27.06
N ASP A 188 -6.38 -16.12 -28.30
CA ASP A 188 -6.55 -14.72 -28.68
C ASP A 188 -7.98 -14.23 -28.34
N ALA A 189 -8.23 -14.06 -27.05
CA ALA A 189 -9.52 -13.70 -26.47
C ALA A 189 -10.16 -12.47 -27.12
N GLN A 190 -9.32 -11.54 -27.58
CA GLN A 190 -9.66 -10.27 -28.24
C GLN A 190 -10.41 -10.43 -29.57
N THR A 191 -10.43 -11.63 -30.17
CA THR A 191 -11.10 -11.90 -31.46
C THR A 191 -12.17 -12.99 -31.41
N LEU A 192 -12.35 -13.72 -30.31
CA LEU A 192 -13.25 -14.88 -30.25
C LEU A 192 -14.73 -14.50 -30.49
N ASP A 193 -15.17 -13.36 -29.95
CA ASP A 193 -16.51 -12.78 -30.13
C ASP A 193 -16.61 -11.83 -31.35
N GLY A 194 -15.57 -11.80 -32.19
CA GLY A 194 -15.53 -11.03 -33.43
C GLY A 194 -16.46 -11.59 -34.52
N HIS A 195 -16.63 -10.85 -35.62
CA HIS A 195 -17.47 -11.31 -36.72
C HIS A 195 -16.86 -12.57 -37.38
N PRO A 196 -17.60 -13.68 -37.58
CA PRO A 196 -17.00 -14.98 -37.97
C PRO A 196 -16.26 -15.01 -39.31
N GLN A 197 -16.64 -14.14 -40.24
CA GLN A 197 -16.02 -13.98 -41.57
C GLN A 197 -14.66 -13.28 -41.51
N LEU A 198 -14.28 -12.65 -40.39
CA LEU A 198 -12.97 -12.01 -40.23
C LEU A 198 -11.87 -13.07 -40.13
N SER A 199 -10.76 -12.83 -40.81
CA SER A 199 -9.61 -13.73 -40.85
C SER A 199 -9.04 -14.04 -39.46
N GLN A 200 -9.00 -13.05 -38.57
CA GLN A 200 -8.50 -13.20 -37.20
C GLN A 200 -9.41 -14.11 -36.35
N THR A 201 -10.71 -13.79 -36.26
CA THR A 201 -11.73 -14.62 -35.60
C THR A 201 -11.69 -16.07 -36.08
N SER A 202 -11.62 -16.26 -37.40
CA SER A 202 -11.59 -17.58 -38.03
C SER A 202 -10.29 -18.34 -37.74
N ALA A 203 -9.13 -17.67 -37.70
CA ALA A 203 -7.85 -18.26 -37.34
C ALA A 203 -7.79 -18.71 -35.87
N SER A 204 -8.30 -17.89 -34.95
CA SER A 204 -8.37 -18.24 -33.52
C SER A 204 -9.28 -19.45 -33.28
N TRP A 205 -10.49 -19.45 -33.84
CA TRP A 205 -11.38 -20.61 -33.76
C TRP A 205 -10.83 -21.85 -34.47
N THR A 206 -10.10 -21.70 -35.58
CA THR A 206 -9.42 -22.82 -36.26
C THR A 206 -8.33 -23.43 -35.38
N SER A 207 -7.57 -22.60 -34.65
CA SER A 207 -6.53 -23.05 -33.72
C SER A 207 -7.13 -23.83 -32.54
N ILE A 208 -8.18 -23.29 -31.90
CA ILE A 208 -8.94 -23.96 -30.84
C ILE A 208 -9.52 -25.30 -31.32
N ASN A 209 -10.14 -25.30 -32.51
CA ASN A 209 -10.72 -26.52 -33.08
C ASN A 209 -9.65 -27.56 -33.47
N ASN A 210 -8.40 -27.17 -33.74
CA ASN A 210 -7.31 -28.13 -33.95
C ASN A 210 -6.89 -28.82 -32.64
N VAL A 211 -6.80 -28.08 -31.53
CA VAL A 211 -6.55 -28.64 -30.19
C VAL A 211 -7.67 -29.58 -29.74
N SER A 212 -8.92 -29.30 -30.13
CA SER A 212 -10.10 -30.12 -29.78
C SER A 212 -10.14 -31.53 -30.41
N LYS A 213 -9.33 -31.79 -31.45
CA LYS A 213 -9.38 -33.04 -32.23
C LYS A 213 -8.71 -34.25 -31.57
N ASP A 214 -7.88 -34.03 -30.54
CA ASP A 214 -7.17 -35.14 -29.89
C ASP A 214 -8.10 -35.88 -28.91
N SER A 215 -8.42 -37.13 -29.24
CA SER A 215 -9.29 -38.01 -28.46
C SER A 215 -8.69 -38.53 -27.15
N LEU A 216 -7.36 -38.45 -26.97
CA LEU A 216 -6.65 -38.88 -25.76
C LEU A 216 -5.92 -37.68 -25.14
N SER A 217 -6.65 -36.57 -25.03
CA SER A 217 -6.12 -35.30 -24.56
C SER A 217 -5.66 -35.37 -23.09
N PRO A 218 -4.49 -34.77 -22.75
CA PRO A 218 -4.05 -34.61 -21.36
C PRO A 218 -4.97 -33.61 -20.60
N PRO A 219 -4.88 -33.54 -19.26
CA PRO A 219 -5.49 -32.47 -18.48
C PRO A 219 -5.06 -31.10 -19.01
N ARG A 220 -6.03 -30.19 -19.20
CA ARG A 220 -5.81 -28.90 -19.86
C ARG A 220 -6.03 -27.70 -18.95
N VAL A 221 -5.16 -26.71 -19.05
CA VAL A 221 -5.38 -25.36 -18.51
C VAL A 221 -5.68 -24.42 -19.67
N LEU A 222 -6.84 -23.75 -19.64
CA LEU A 222 -7.18 -22.70 -20.58
C LEU A 222 -6.63 -21.36 -20.09
N LEU A 223 -5.92 -20.64 -20.96
CA LEU A 223 -5.37 -19.31 -20.73
C LEU A 223 -6.08 -18.31 -21.65
N THR A 224 -6.89 -17.43 -21.07
CA THR A 224 -7.65 -16.40 -21.79
C THR A 224 -7.49 -15.07 -21.06
N HIS A 225 -7.07 -14.00 -21.73
CA HIS A 225 -6.87 -12.71 -21.03
C HIS A 225 -8.20 -12.17 -20.52
N ILE A 226 -9.15 -11.98 -21.45
CA ILE A 226 -10.54 -11.62 -21.13
C ILE A 226 -11.20 -12.83 -20.44
N PRO A 227 -11.89 -12.66 -19.29
CA PRO A 227 -12.44 -13.78 -18.55
C PRO A 227 -13.71 -14.34 -19.21
N LEU A 228 -14.08 -15.56 -18.83
CA LEU A 228 -15.28 -16.22 -19.31
C LEU A 228 -16.57 -15.54 -18.82
N TYR A 229 -17.64 -15.73 -19.58
CA TYR A 229 -18.96 -15.17 -19.29
C TYR A 229 -19.43 -15.50 -17.87
N ARG A 230 -19.98 -14.49 -17.20
CA ARG A 230 -20.56 -14.59 -15.86
C ARG A 230 -21.62 -13.50 -15.70
N PRO A 231 -22.82 -13.79 -15.15
CA PRO A 231 -23.86 -12.76 -14.97
C PRO A 231 -23.37 -11.54 -14.17
N ASP A 232 -24.00 -10.39 -14.38
CA ASP A 232 -23.81 -9.22 -13.52
C ASP A 232 -23.99 -9.59 -12.04
N TRP A 233 -23.20 -8.96 -11.17
CA TRP A 233 -23.20 -9.22 -9.72
C TRP A 233 -22.80 -10.65 -9.29
N THR A 234 -22.21 -11.46 -10.18
CA THR A 234 -21.61 -12.76 -9.81
C THR A 234 -20.63 -12.61 -8.65
N SER A 235 -20.76 -13.47 -7.63
CA SER A 235 -19.84 -13.49 -6.50
C SER A 235 -18.50 -14.13 -6.87
N CYS A 236 -17.42 -13.45 -6.49
CA CYS A 236 -16.04 -13.80 -6.85
C CYS A 236 -15.24 -14.49 -5.73
N GLY A 237 -15.90 -14.84 -4.62
CA GLY A 237 -15.25 -15.27 -3.39
C GLY A 237 -14.70 -14.09 -2.56
N SER A 238 -14.21 -14.40 -1.36
CA SER A 238 -13.84 -13.40 -0.33
C SER A 238 -12.50 -12.67 -0.54
N LYS A 239 -11.86 -12.84 -1.71
CA LYS A 239 -10.56 -12.22 -2.04
C LYS A 239 -10.67 -10.98 -2.95
N ARG A 240 -11.84 -10.74 -3.54
CA ARG A 240 -12.12 -9.56 -4.38
C ARG A 240 -12.24 -8.29 -3.54
N SER A 241 -11.69 -7.18 -4.02
CA SER A 241 -11.85 -5.85 -3.39
C SER A 241 -12.99 -5.01 -4.00
N SER A 242 -13.28 -5.21 -5.28
CA SER A 242 -14.20 -4.41 -6.09
C SER A 242 -15.64 -4.93 -5.98
N PRO A 243 -16.63 -4.07 -5.68
CA PRO A 243 -17.96 -4.53 -5.26
C PRO A 243 -18.88 -5.09 -6.37
N ILE A 244 -18.47 -5.06 -7.65
CA ILE A 244 -19.36 -5.33 -8.80
C ILE A 244 -18.63 -6.15 -9.88
N ILE A 245 -19.40 -7.02 -10.55
CA ILE A 245 -19.11 -7.62 -11.86
C ILE A 245 -20.17 -7.09 -12.83
N ASN A 246 -19.76 -6.63 -14.02
CA ASN A 246 -20.68 -6.09 -15.04
C ASN A 246 -20.29 -6.49 -16.47
N GLN A 247 -21.28 -6.89 -17.27
CA GLN A 247 -21.16 -7.33 -18.67
C GLN A 247 -21.16 -6.13 -19.64
N ARG A 248 -20.20 -5.21 -19.47
CA ARG A 248 -20.03 -4.10 -20.42
C ARG A 248 -19.44 -4.60 -21.73
N ILE A 249 -20.09 -4.23 -22.83
CA ILE A 249 -19.60 -4.40 -24.20
C ILE A 249 -19.90 -3.13 -24.99
N SER A 250 -18.98 -2.74 -25.87
CA SER A 250 -19.13 -1.64 -26.82
C SER A 250 -18.73 -2.08 -28.21
N ARG A 251 -19.50 -1.66 -29.21
CA ARG A 251 -19.34 -2.07 -30.62
C ARG A 251 -19.29 -0.83 -31.51
N ALA A 252 -18.52 -0.92 -32.59
CA ALA A 252 -18.39 0.17 -33.54
C ALA A 252 -19.71 0.42 -34.30
N PRO A 253 -20.04 1.67 -34.68
CA PRO A 253 -21.35 2.00 -35.25
C PRO A 253 -21.62 1.40 -36.64
N ASN A 254 -20.57 1.07 -37.41
CA ASN A 254 -20.68 0.77 -38.85
C ASN A 254 -20.69 -0.73 -39.16
N ASP A 255 -19.82 -1.49 -38.51
CA ASP A 255 -19.53 -2.92 -38.74
C ASP A 255 -19.93 -3.80 -37.53
N HIS A 256 -20.30 -3.16 -36.41
CA HIS A 256 -20.59 -3.79 -35.12
C HIS A 256 -19.46 -4.66 -34.54
N GLU A 257 -18.21 -4.45 -34.99
CA GLU A 257 -17.03 -5.09 -34.40
C GLU A 257 -16.78 -4.57 -32.97
N ILE A 258 -16.13 -5.38 -32.15
CA ILE A 258 -15.94 -5.09 -30.72
C ILE A 258 -14.88 -4.00 -30.56
N MET A 259 -15.27 -2.92 -29.88
CA MET A 259 -14.39 -1.83 -29.43
C MET A 259 -13.93 -2.03 -27.99
N TYR A 260 -14.72 -2.74 -27.17
CA TYR A 260 -14.45 -3.01 -25.76
C TYR A 260 -15.36 -4.14 -25.26
N GLN A 261 -14.86 -5.08 -24.44
CA GLN A 261 -15.70 -5.99 -23.67
C GLN A 261 -15.00 -6.43 -22.37
N ASN A 262 -15.73 -6.42 -21.25
CA ASN A 262 -15.19 -6.86 -19.95
C ASN A 262 -15.02 -8.40 -19.86
N TYR A 263 -15.79 -9.15 -20.65
CA TYR A 263 -15.94 -10.62 -20.56
C TYR A 263 -16.23 -11.19 -21.96
N LEU A 264 -15.94 -12.48 -22.17
CA LEU A 264 -16.40 -13.20 -23.36
C LEU A 264 -17.92 -13.41 -23.34
N THR A 265 -18.55 -13.60 -24.50
CA THR A 265 -19.99 -13.93 -24.54
C THR A 265 -20.30 -15.33 -23.99
N GLU A 266 -21.55 -15.57 -23.60
CA GLU A 266 -22.02 -16.87 -23.14
C GLU A 266 -21.88 -17.96 -24.22
N GLU A 267 -22.13 -17.65 -25.49
CA GLU A 267 -21.97 -18.59 -26.60
C GLU A 267 -20.49 -18.98 -26.76
N THR A 268 -19.58 -18.00 -26.85
CA THR A 268 -18.14 -18.22 -26.93
C THR A 268 -17.63 -19.00 -25.73
N THR A 269 -18.09 -18.66 -24.52
CA THR A 269 -17.70 -19.33 -23.27
C THR A 269 -18.07 -20.82 -23.29
N ASN A 270 -19.33 -21.15 -23.59
CA ASN A 270 -19.78 -22.54 -23.67
C ASN A 270 -19.03 -23.32 -24.76
N LYS A 271 -18.86 -22.72 -25.94
CA LYS A 271 -18.14 -23.31 -27.09
C LYS A 271 -16.65 -23.52 -26.79
N LEU A 272 -15.99 -22.61 -26.07
CA LEU A 272 -14.59 -22.71 -25.69
C LEU A 272 -14.37 -23.81 -24.64
N LEU A 273 -15.25 -23.89 -23.62
CA LEU A 273 -15.25 -24.97 -22.63
C LEU A 273 -15.50 -26.33 -23.27
N ASP A 274 -16.44 -26.45 -24.20
CA ASP A 274 -16.74 -27.70 -24.91
C ASP A 274 -15.61 -28.16 -25.85
N SER A 275 -14.94 -27.23 -26.55
CA SER A 275 -13.84 -27.56 -27.47
C SER A 275 -12.54 -27.88 -26.74
N VAL A 276 -12.16 -27.11 -25.71
CA VAL A 276 -10.87 -27.30 -25.02
C VAL A 276 -10.95 -28.38 -23.94
N LYS A 277 -12.08 -28.44 -23.20
CA LYS A 277 -12.30 -29.29 -22.01
C LYS A 277 -11.24 -29.08 -20.90
N PRO A 278 -11.05 -27.85 -20.42
CA PRO A 278 -10.03 -27.56 -19.41
C PRO A 278 -10.47 -28.02 -18.01
N VAL A 279 -9.50 -28.40 -17.17
CA VAL A 279 -9.70 -28.65 -15.73
C VAL A 279 -9.60 -27.37 -14.89
N LEU A 280 -8.96 -26.33 -15.45
CA LEU A 280 -8.74 -25.02 -14.84
C LEU A 280 -8.71 -23.95 -15.94
N VAL A 281 -9.28 -22.78 -15.67
CA VAL A 281 -9.16 -21.58 -16.51
C VAL A 281 -8.44 -20.49 -15.73
N LEU A 282 -7.48 -19.80 -16.38
CA LEU A 282 -6.78 -18.64 -15.83
C LEU A 282 -7.06 -17.41 -16.71
N SER A 283 -7.33 -16.27 -16.08
CA SER A 283 -7.53 -14.98 -16.77
C SER A 283 -6.91 -13.79 -16.05
N GLY A 284 -6.81 -12.66 -16.74
CA GLY A 284 -6.46 -11.34 -16.18
C GLY A 284 -7.62 -10.36 -16.38
N HIS A 285 -7.32 -9.18 -16.93
CA HIS A 285 -8.26 -8.17 -17.47
C HIS A 285 -9.13 -7.42 -16.45
N ASP A 286 -9.71 -8.10 -15.46
CA ASP A 286 -10.60 -7.48 -14.48
C ASP A 286 -9.82 -6.83 -13.31
N HIS A 287 -8.48 -6.93 -13.32
CA HIS A 287 -7.48 -6.40 -12.37
C HIS A 287 -7.64 -6.84 -10.90
N ASP A 288 -8.72 -7.53 -10.56
CA ASP A 288 -9.09 -7.91 -9.21
C ASP A 288 -9.41 -9.40 -9.13
N GLN A 289 -9.11 -10.00 -7.97
CA GLN A 289 -9.10 -11.45 -7.83
C GLN A 289 -10.53 -12.00 -7.84
N CYS A 290 -10.82 -12.94 -8.74
CA CYS A 290 -12.14 -13.57 -8.83
C CYS A 290 -12.02 -15.08 -9.05
N THR A 291 -12.81 -15.86 -8.31
CA THR A 291 -12.95 -17.30 -8.53
C THR A 291 -14.40 -17.62 -8.83
N VAL A 292 -14.64 -18.26 -9.99
CA VAL A 292 -15.96 -18.67 -10.49
C VAL A 292 -15.91 -20.16 -10.82
N THR A 293 -17.06 -20.85 -10.79
CA THR A 293 -17.17 -22.24 -11.24
C THR A 293 -18.21 -22.33 -12.34
N HIS A 294 -17.77 -22.73 -13.53
CA HIS A 294 -18.58 -22.93 -14.71
C HIS A 294 -19.11 -24.36 -14.77
N ILE A 295 -20.34 -24.54 -15.25
CA ILE A 295 -20.95 -25.86 -15.42
C ILE A 295 -20.90 -26.24 -16.89
N ALA A 296 -19.80 -26.87 -17.31
CA ALA A 296 -19.61 -27.34 -18.68
C ALA A 296 -20.21 -28.74 -18.88
N LYS A 297 -20.42 -29.16 -20.13
CA LYS A 297 -21.02 -30.47 -20.47
C LYS A 297 -20.19 -31.68 -20.00
N HIS A 298 -18.92 -31.46 -19.67
CA HIS A 298 -17.97 -32.47 -19.21
C HIS A 298 -17.68 -32.40 -17.70
N GLY A 299 -18.22 -31.43 -16.98
CA GLY A 299 -18.00 -31.26 -15.54
C GLY A 299 -18.03 -29.81 -15.07
N ALA A 300 -17.82 -29.61 -13.77
CA ALA A 300 -17.58 -28.30 -13.18
C ALA A 300 -16.13 -27.87 -13.44
N VAL A 301 -15.93 -26.66 -13.95
CA VAL A 301 -14.61 -26.10 -14.29
C VAL A 301 -14.40 -24.83 -13.47
N VAL A 302 -13.30 -24.75 -12.72
CA VAL A 302 -12.95 -23.55 -11.95
C VAL A 302 -12.21 -22.56 -12.85
N GLU A 303 -12.65 -21.31 -12.83
CA GLU A 303 -11.91 -20.17 -13.38
C GLU A 303 -11.33 -19.33 -12.25
N GLN A 304 -10.05 -18.96 -12.38
CA GLN A 304 -9.37 -18.02 -11.49
C GLN A 304 -8.89 -16.83 -12.31
N THR A 305 -9.63 -15.73 -12.22
CA THR A 305 -9.19 -14.41 -12.66
C THR A 305 -8.19 -13.87 -11.65
N LEU A 306 -6.96 -13.66 -12.11
CA LEU A 306 -5.85 -13.12 -11.32
C LEU A 306 -5.92 -11.59 -11.32
N GLY A 307 -5.65 -10.97 -10.17
CA GLY A 307 -5.57 -9.51 -10.08
C GLY A 307 -4.19 -8.99 -10.49
N THR A 308 -4.15 -7.73 -10.93
CA THR A 308 -2.98 -7.03 -11.46
C THR A 308 -1.73 -7.17 -10.56
N ILE A 309 -0.53 -7.18 -11.17
CA ILE A 309 0.75 -7.02 -10.48
C ILE A 309 1.12 -5.54 -10.24
N SER A 310 0.37 -4.59 -10.80
CA SER A 310 0.60 -3.15 -10.71
C SER A 310 -0.21 -2.50 -9.58
N TRP A 311 0.33 -1.43 -8.98
CA TRP A 311 -0.32 -0.71 -7.87
C TRP A 311 -1.13 0.53 -8.32
N GLN A 312 -1.26 0.77 -9.63
CA GLN A 312 -2.06 1.87 -10.19
C GLN A 312 -3.39 1.43 -10.81
N GLN A 313 -3.59 0.12 -11.03
CA GLN A 313 -4.68 -0.38 -11.87
C GLN A 313 -5.98 -0.67 -11.08
N GLY A 314 -6.35 0.27 -10.20
CA GLY A 314 -7.58 0.26 -9.40
C GLY A 314 -7.54 -0.65 -8.16
N ASN A 315 -6.81 -1.76 -8.19
CA ASN A 315 -6.70 -2.69 -7.06
C ASN A 315 -5.68 -2.20 -6.00
N LEU A 316 -6.09 -2.14 -4.73
CA LEU A 316 -5.21 -1.80 -3.60
C LEU A 316 -4.35 -3.00 -3.13
N HIS A 317 -4.66 -4.21 -3.59
CA HIS A 317 -3.99 -5.46 -3.23
C HIS A 317 -3.51 -6.20 -4.50
N PRO A 318 -2.39 -5.76 -5.12
CA PRO A 318 -1.81 -6.42 -6.28
C PRO A 318 -1.42 -7.88 -5.96
N SER A 319 -1.41 -8.74 -6.96
CA SER A 319 -1.24 -10.19 -6.77
C SER A 319 -0.40 -10.87 -7.85
N PHE A 320 0.02 -12.10 -7.51
CA PHE A 320 0.52 -13.09 -8.45
C PHE A 320 0.05 -14.48 -7.98
N MET A 321 0.18 -15.50 -8.82
CA MET A 321 -0.21 -16.86 -8.49
C MET A 321 0.98 -17.82 -8.62
N LEU A 322 1.12 -18.72 -7.66
CA LEU A 322 1.97 -19.90 -7.77
C LEU A 322 1.09 -21.07 -8.20
N LEU A 323 1.44 -21.72 -9.32
CA LEU A 323 0.76 -22.90 -9.84
C LEU A 323 1.75 -24.07 -9.88
N THR A 324 1.31 -25.25 -9.47
CA THR A 324 2.03 -26.51 -9.69
C THR A 324 1.28 -27.40 -10.67
N ALA A 325 1.99 -27.96 -11.64
CA ALA A 325 1.47 -28.86 -12.67
C ALA A 325 2.19 -30.21 -12.60
N ARG A 326 1.46 -31.33 -12.59
CA ARG A 326 2.02 -32.68 -12.40
C ARG A 326 2.93 -33.09 -13.57
N LYS A 327 4.09 -33.68 -13.23
CA LYS A 327 5.05 -34.29 -14.19
C LYS A 327 4.68 -35.72 -14.60
N LEU A 328 3.68 -36.32 -13.96
CA LEU A 328 3.22 -37.69 -14.19
C LEU A 328 1.69 -37.69 -14.35
N ALA A 329 1.18 -38.66 -15.12
CA ALA A 329 -0.26 -38.83 -15.30
C ALA A 329 -0.95 -39.18 -13.97
N VAL A 330 -2.15 -38.63 -13.74
CA VAL A 330 -2.95 -38.82 -12.52
C VAL A 330 -4.29 -39.46 -12.88
N SER A 331 -4.85 -40.30 -12.00
CA SER A 331 -6.17 -40.91 -12.19
C SER A 331 -7.32 -39.90 -12.21
N ASN A 332 -7.17 -38.80 -11.47
CA ASN A 332 -8.10 -37.67 -11.44
C ASN A 332 -7.49 -36.49 -12.19
N ALA A 333 -8.16 -35.98 -13.23
CA ALA A 333 -7.67 -34.83 -13.99
C ALA A 333 -7.72 -33.51 -13.18
N SER A 334 -8.60 -33.42 -12.17
CA SER A 334 -8.64 -32.30 -11.20
C SER A 334 -7.33 -32.13 -10.43
N ASP A 335 -6.64 -33.24 -10.16
CA ASP A 335 -5.49 -33.30 -9.26
C ASP A 335 -4.16 -33.12 -10.02
N ALA A 336 -4.27 -32.80 -11.33
CA ALA A 336 -3.15 -32.54 -12.23
C ALA A 336 -2.55 -31.13 -12.06
N VAL A 337 -3.33 -30.17 -11.55
CA VAL A 337 -2.89 -28.80 -11.26
C VAL A 337 -3.37 -28.34 -9.88
N SER A 338 -2.60 -27.48 -9.22
CA SER A 338 -3.01 -26.80 -8.00
C SER A 338 -2.49 -25.37 -7.98
N THR A 339 -3.27 -24.43 -7.44
CA THR A 339 -2.92 -23.00 -7.43
C THR A 339 -2.91 -22.40 -6.02
N HIS A 340 -2.09 -21.37 -5.83
CA HIS A 340 -2.03 -20.56 -4.62
C HIS A 340 -1.88 -19.09 -5.01
N LEU A 341 -2.93 -18.31 -4.74
CA LEU A 341 -2.98 -16.87 -5.00
C LEU A 341 -2.27 -16.09 -3.87
N CYS A 342 -1.17 -15.43 -4.22
CA CYS A 342 -0.31 -14.63 -3.35
C CYS A 342 -0.61 -13.13 -3.50
N PHE A 343 -0.54 -12.38 -2.40
CA PHE A 343 -0.68 -10.92 -2.41
C PHE A 343 0.67 -10.22 -2.25
N LEU A 344 0.79 -9.03 -2.86
CA LEU A 344 1.93 -8.13 -2.79
C LEU A 344 1.67 -6.98 -1.79
N PRO A 345 2.70 -6.20 -1.41
CA PRO A 345 2.52 -5.04 -0.55
C PRO A 345 1.60 -3.98 -1.18
N ALA A 346 0.64 -3.48 -0.40
CA ALA A 346 -0.21 -2.35 -0.81
C ALA A 346 0.60 -1.05 -0.80
N GLN A 347 1.23 -0.69 -1.93
CA GLN A 347 2.12 0.49 -2.04
C GLN A 347 1.45 1.79 -1.59
N THR A 348 0.16 1.95 -1.91
CA THR A 348 -0.68 3.08 -1.46
C THR A 348 -0.71 3.20 0.06
N PHE A 349 -0.77 2.09 0.81
CA PHE A 349 -0.75 2.09 2.27
C PHE A 349 0.65 2.40 2.83
N ILE A 350 1.72 1.97 2.15
CA ILE A 350 3.11 2.32 2.49
C ILE A 350 3.33 3.83 2.36
N TYR A 351 2.88 4.44 1.26
CA TYR A 351 2.98 5.90 1.06
C TYR A 351 2.06 6.69 2.01
N ILE A 352 0.84 6.22 2.30
CA ILE A 352 -0.01 6.82 3.34
C ILE A 352 0.69 6.76 4.71
N TRP A 353 1.33 5.65 5.06
CA TRP A 353 2.11 5.52 6.29
C TRP A 353 3.28 6.51 6.35
N TYR A 354 4.03 6.71 5.25
CA TYR A 354 5.09 7.72 5.18
C TYR A 354 4.53 9.15 5.40
N ILE A 355 3.40 9.49 4.78
CA ILE A 355 2.75 10.81 4.93
C ILE A 355 2.28 11.01 6.38
N LEU A 356 1.67 10.01 7.00
CA LEU A 356 1.24 10.05 8.41
C LEU A 356 2.44 10.17 9.36
N LEU A 357 3.52 9.41 9.14
CA LEU A 357 4.75 9.51 9.91
C LEU A 357 5.39 10.91 9.76
N PHE A 358 5.33 11.53 8.58
CA PHE A 358 5.80 12.91 8.38
C PHE A 358 4.95 13.93 9.14
N ALA A 359 3.63 13.82 9.10
CA ALA A 359 2.73 14.68 9.87
C ALA A 359 2.97 14.55 11.38
N VAL A 360 3.09 13.32 11.90
CA VAL A 360 3.43 13.06 13.31
C VAL A 360 4.81 13.59 13.67
N THR A 361 5.83 13.38 12.81
CA THR A 361 7.18 13.91 12.99
C THR A 361 7.15 15.44 13.12
N LEU A 362 6.45 16.13 12.21
CA LEU A 362 6.31 17.58 12.22
C LEU A 362 5.61 18.09 13.49
N VAL A 363 4.48 17.49 13.87
CA VAL A 363 3.71 17.84 15.07
C VAL A 363 4.54 17.62 16.33
N VAL A 364 5.25 16.50 16.46
CA VAL A 364 6.10 16.21 17.63
C VAL A 364 7.26 17.20 17.72
N ILE A 365 8.01 17.46 16.64
CA ILE A 365 9.14 18.41 16.67
C ILE A 365 8.66 19.85 16.96
N LEU A 366 7.48 20.24 16.46
CA LEU A 366 6.82 21.48 16.84
C LEU A 366 6.51 21.50 18.34
N VAL A 367 5.74 20.53 18.85
CA VAL A 367 5.27 20.54 20.24
C VAL A 367 6.41 20.38 21.26
N TRP A 368 7.48 19.64 20.93
CA TRP A 368 8.51 19.22 21.88
C TRP A 368 9.17 20.39 22.66
N PRO A 369 9.32 20.27 24.00
CA PRO A 369 9.94 21.29 24.85
C PRO A 369 11.31 21.79 24.34
N THR A 370 11.52 23.10 24.36
CA THR A 370 12.81 23.73 24.00
C THR A 370 13.86 23.49 25.08
N ASN A 371 13.45 23.53 26.34
CA ASN A 371 14.25 23.10 27.48
C ASN A 371 14.22 21.56 27.49
N GLY A 372 15.37 20.92 27.61
CA GLY A 372 15.48 19.47 27.54
C GLY A 372 14.56 18.77 28.55
N LEU A 373 13.83 17.75 28.10
CA LEU A 373 13.02 16.91 28.97
C LEU A 373 13.99 16.12 29.87
N ASN A 374 14.11 16.52 31.15
CA ASN A 374 14.98 15.88 32.15
C ASN A 374 14.40 14.52 32.59
N ILE A 375 14.37 13.57 31.66
CA ILE A 375 13.85 12.21 31.80
C ILE A 375 14.59 11.43 32.91
N HIS A 376 15.82 11.85 33.23
CA HIS A 376 16.71 11.17 34.19
C HIS A 376 16.32 11.29 35.68
N LEU A 377 15.25 12.04 36.03
CA LEU A 377 14.80 12.21 37.42
C LEU A 377 13.41 11.62 37.71
N ARG A 378 12.42 11.75 36.81
CA ARG A 378 11.04 11.35 37.11
C ARG A 378 10.78 9.85 37.16
N ILE A 379 11.60 9.03 36.50
CA ILE A 379 11.46 7.55 36.59
C ILE A 379 11.83 7.09 38.01
N GLY A 380 12.82 7.72 38.65
CA GLY A 380 13.20 7.46 40.04
C GLY A 380 12.11 7.84 41.04
N GLU A 381 11.54 9.04 40.93
CA GLU A 381 10.42 9.47 41.79
C GLU A 381 9.19 8.56 41.64
N THR A 382 8.85 8.17 40.40
CA THR A 382 7.68 7.31 40.14
C THR A 382 7.86 5.91 40.74
N MET A 383 9.04 5.30 40.59
CA MET A 383 9.38 4.02 41.24
C MET A 383 9.41 4.15 42.77
N SER A 384 9.93 5.25 43.31
CA SER A 384 9.97 5.52 44.75
C SER A 384 8.58 5.62 45.36
N ASN A 385 7.65 6.30 44.69
CA ASN A 385 6.27 6.49 45.17
C ASN A 385 5.45 5.18 45.09
N ILE A 386 5.70 4.33 44.09
CA ILE A 386 5.12 2.98 44.00
C ILE A 386 5.69 2.09 45.12
N LEU A 387 7.00 2.11 45.35
CA LEU A 387 7.62 1.29 46.41
C LEU A 387 7.24 1.77 47.82
N GLY A 388 6.95 3.06 47.99
CA GLY A 388 6.44 3.65 49.23
C GLY A 388 4.99 3.24 49.54
N THR A 389 4.10 3.24 48.53
CA THR A 389 2.70 2.81 48.72
C THR A 389 2.59 1.34 49.12
N PHE A 390 3.44 0.47 48.59
CA PHE A 390 3.51 -0.95 49.01
C PHE A 390 4.05 -1.20 50.44
N LYS A 391 4.48 -0.16 51.17
CA LYS A 391 5.03 -0.29 52.52
C LYS A 391 4.21 0.40 53.63
N SER A 392 3.06 0.97 53.30
CA SER A 392 2.22 1.76 54.21
C SER A 392 0.80 1.21 54.28
N ASN A 393 0.62 0.08 54.96
CA ASN A 393 -0.68 -0.44 55.37
C ASN A 393 -0.78 -0.47 56.90
N THR A 394 -1.99 -0.29 57.43
CA THR A 394 -2.32 -0.20 58.88
C THR A 394 -1.71 0.99 59.65
N LYS A 395 -2.37 2.15 59.54
CA LYS A 395 -3.03 2.79 60.70
C LYS A 395 -3.99 3.88 60.25
N GLU A 396 -5.27 3.53 60.25
CA GLU A 396 -6.39 4.46 60.23
C GLU A 396 -6.38 5.25 61.55
N LYS A 397 -6.55 6.58 61.48
CA LYS A 397 -6.76 7.41 62.66
C LYS A 397 -7.67 8.58 62.32
N ASP A 398 -8.83 8.56 62.95
CA ASP A 398 -9.88 9.57 62.86
C ASP A 398 -9.47 10.84 63.63
N GLU A 399 -9.60 12.01 63.01
CA GLU A 399 -9.32 13.34 63.59
C GLU A 399 -10.24 14.46 63.02
N ASP A 400 -11.48 14.14 62.64
CA ASP A 400 -12.50 15.14 62.26
C ASP A 400 -13.47 15.48 63.42
N GLU A 401 -12.92 15.66 64.63
CA GLU A 401 -13.68 16.15 65.80
C GLU A 401 -13.28 17.59 66.22
N ASN A 402 -14.26 18.28 66.80
CA ASN A 402 -14.14 19.57 67.51
C ASN A 402 -13.81 20.81 66.62
N CYS A 403 -14.70 21.09 65.65
CA CYS A 403 -14.74 22.35 64.91
C CYS A 403 -16.19 22.83 64.73
N GLU A 404 -16.56 23.92 65.42
CA GLU A 404 -17.91 24.49 65.33
C GLU A 404 -18.00 25.54 64.20
N TYR A 405 -19.11 25.50 63.46
CA TYR A 405 -19.34 26.34 62.28
C TYR A 405 -20.59 27.20 62.48
N GLU A 406 -20.46 28.51 62.26
CA GLU A 406 -21.54 29.49 62.41
C GLU A 406 -22.08 29.89 61.03
N MET A 407 -23.41 29.82 60.86
CA MET A 407 -24.09 30.26 59.64
C MET A 407 -24.39 31.76 59.71
N VAL A 408 -23.86 32.52 58.76
CA VAL A 408 -24.11 33.96 58.61
C VAL A 408 -24.66 34.21 57.22
N TRP A 409 -25.71 35.04 57.14
CA TRP A 409 -26.32 35.45 55.88
C TRP A 409 -25.88 36.88 55.54
N ASP A 410 -25.62 37.15 54.25
CA ASP A 410 -25.35 38.50 53.77
C ASP A 410 -26.65 39.30 53.50
N ALA A 411 -26.50 40.56 53.09
CA ALA A 411 -27.63 41.45 52.79
C ALA A 411 -28.28 41.18 51.41
N GLU A 412 -27.74 40.25 50.61
CA GLU A 412 -28.24 39.87 49.29
C GLU A 412 -28.95 38.50 49.31
N GLY A 413 -28.85 37.76 50.43
CA GLY A 413 -29.56 36.52 50.70
C GLY A 413 -28.69 35.25 50.60
N SER A 414 -27.37 35.36 50.54
CA SER A 414 -26.46 34.21 50.48
C SER A 414 -26.03 33.74 51.87
N MET A 415 -25.96 32.42 52.08
CA MET A 415 -25.50 31.81 53.33
C MET A 415 -24.01 31.43 53.26
N HIS A 416 -23.26 31.82 54.29
CA HIS A 416 -21.86 31.48 54.46
C HIS A 416 -21.60 30.81 55.82
N LEU A 417 -20.74 29.78 55.82
CA LEU A 417 -20.31 29.06 57.02
C LEU A 417 -18.92 29.55 57.44
N ILE A 418 -18.79 30.07 58.65
CA ILE A 418 -17.51 30.56 59.21
C ILE A 418 -17.06 29.64 60.34
N LYS A 419 -15.82 29.16 60.25
CA LYS A 419 -15.19 28.22 61.20
C LYS A 419 -14.56 29.00 62.37
N LYS A 420 -15.03 28.78 63.60
CA LYS A 420 -14.46 29.39 64.82
C LYS A 420 -13.43 28.46 65.48
N PRO A 421 -12.18 28.89 65.71
CA PRO A 421 -11.21 28.13 66.49
C PRO A 421 -11.44 28.34 68.00
N LEU A 422 -11.63 27.26 68.77
CA LEU A 422 -11.66 27.32 70.24
C LEU A 422 -10.29 27.70 70.83
N LYS A 423 -10.30 28.45 71.91
CA LYS A 423 -9.12 28.66 72.77
C LYS A 423 -9.12 27.64 73.92
N ILE A 424 -7.98 27.02 74.16
CA ILE A 424 -7.71 26.22 75.37
C ILE A 424 -6.61 26.90 76.17
N VAL A 425 -6.73 26.87 77.51
CA VAL A 425 -5.83 27.49 78.49
C VAL A 425 -5.06 26.37 79.22
N PRO A 426 -3.75 26.52 79.53
CA PRO A 426 -2.89 25.38 79.82
C PRO A 426 -2.88 24.91 81.28
N SER A 427 -2.42 23.67 81.49
CA SER A 427 -2.06 23.10 82.80
C SER A 427 -0.56 22.76 82.86
N HIS A 428 0.04 22.85 84.06
CA HIS A 428 1.49 22.76 84.28
C HIS A 428 2.04 21.33 84.42
N SER A 429 3.30 21.12 84.00
CA SER A 429 4.34 20.60 84.91
C SER A 429 5.77 20.70 84.36
N ASN A 430 6.70 21.08 85.24
CA ASN A 430 8.15 20.77 85.28
C ASN A 430 9.13 21.26 84.20
N GLU A 431 9.83 22.33 84.59
CA GLU A 431 11.21 22.76 84.31
C GLU A 431 12.16 21.89 83.44
N ARG A 432 12.88 22.58 82.53
CA ARG A 432 14.32 22.85 82.71
C ARG A 432 14.73 24.16 82.01
N VAL A 433 15.86 24.74 82.43
CA VAL A 433 16.28 26.11 82.09
C VAL A 433 17.55 26.12 81.24
N GLU A 434 17.59 26.87 80.13
CA GLU A 434 18.82 27.52 79.66
C GLU A 434 18.65 28.75 78.72
N ARG A 435 18.49 29.92 79.35
CA ARG A 435 19.26 31.17 79.14
C ARG A 435 19.53 31.75 77.73
N GLY A 436 18.75 32.79 77.39
CA GLY A 436 19.21 33.99 76.63
C GLY A 436 19.16 33.92 75.09
N ASN A 437 19.07 35.03 74.33
CA ASN A 437 18.97 36.46 74.70
C ASN A 437 18.06 37.19 73.68
N ALA A 438 17.50 38.35 74.06
CA ALA A 438 16.68 39.19 73.20
C ALA A 438 17.32 40.56 72.93
N THR A 439 17.08 41.12 71.74
CA THR A 439 17.31 42.54 71.38
C THR A 439 16.17 43.06 70.50
N MET A 440 15.98 44.38 70.41
CA MET A 440 14.69 44.99 70.06
C MET A 440 14.84 46.28 69.21
N ARG A 441 13.95 46.48 68.22
CA ARG A 441 13.65 47.77 67.53
C ARG A 441 14.84 48.38 66.71
N SER A 442 14.72 49.47 65.92
CA SER A 442 13.63 50.44 65.64
C SER A 442 13.62 51.01 64.19
N THR A 443 12.42 51.28 63.67
CA THR A 443 11.98 52.32 62.70
C THR A 443 12.96 53.20 61.87
N ALA A 444 12.73 53.15 60.53
CA ALA A 444 12.36 54.25 59.62
C ALA A 444 13.33 55.39 59.21
N LYS A 445 13.29 55.71 57.90
CA LYS A 445 13.19 57.10 57.39
C LYS A 445 12.44 57.15 56.04
N LYS A 446 11.94 58.34 55.68
CA LYS A 446 11.01 58.62 54.56
C LYS A 446 11.45 59.90 53.86
N GLN A 447 11.46 59.93 52.52
CA GLN A 447 11.30 61.19 51.78
C GLN A 447 10.77 60.97 50.35
N ILE A 448 9.74 61.72 50.01
CA ILE A 448 9.19 62.01 48.67
C ILE A 448 9.09 63.54 48.63
N MET A 449 9.20 64.17 47.46
CA MET A 449 8.96 65.59 47.28
C MET A 449 7.86 65.84 46.24
N GLN A 450 6.89 66.68 46.62
CA GLN A 450 5.79 67.24 45.82
C GLN A 450 6.26 68.51 45.08
N GLU A 451 5.48 69.25 44.26
CA GLU A 451 4.09 69.11 43.76
C GLU A 451 4.11 69.19 42.19
N VAL A 452 3.27 69.82 41.35
CA VAL A 452 2.10 70.75 41.42
C VAL A 452 1.07 70.34 40.34
N ASN A 453 -0.22 70.59 40.57
CA ASN A 453 -1.30 70.42 39.57
C ASN A 453 -1.51 71.67 38.69
N VAL A 454 -2.22 71.54 37.55
CA VAL A 454 -3.47 72.29 37.17
C VAL A 454 -3.91 71.97 35.73
N LEU A 455 -5.22 72.14 35.45
CA LEU A 455 -5.99 71.82 34.23
C LEU A 455 -5.73 72.82 33.06
N MET A 456 -6.24 72.74 31.82
CA MET A 456 -7.49 72.19 31.21
C MET A 456 -7.25 71.79 29.69
N PRO A 457 -8.25 71.34 28.89
CA PRO A 457 -8.01 70.54 27.66
C PRO A 457 -8.15 71.28 26.31
N GLN A 458 -7.70 70.63 25.23
CA GLN A 458 -8.27 70.79 23.87
C GLN A 458 -8.04 69.53 23.00
N ASP A 459 -8.53 69.54 21.76
CA ASP A 459 -9.17 68.37 21.12
C ASP A 459 -8.45 67.70 19.93
N VAL A 460 -8.90 66.47 19.64
CA VAL A 460 -8.86 65.74 18.35
C VAL A 460 -7.59 65.80 17.47
N SER A 461 -6.86 64.67 17.43
CA SER A 461 -6.49 64.02 16.15
C SER A 461 -6.12 62.56 16.38
N GLY A 462 -6.61 61.65 15.53
CA GLY A 462 -6.44 60.21 15.71
C GLY A 462 -5.15 59.65 15.09
N GLN A 463 -4.37 58.89 15.86
CA GLN A 463 -3.42 57.92 15.32
C GLN A 463 -3.66 56.53 15.92
N LEU A 464 -3.88 55.56 15.03
CA LEU A 464 -4.00 54.15 15.37
C LEU A 464 -2.62 53.62 15.80
N GLY A 465 -2.36 53.61 17.11
CA GLY A 465 -1.10 53.13 17.67
C GLY A 465 -0.81 51.68 17.22
N PRO A 466 0.42 51.36 16.79
CA PRO A 466 0.72 50.05 16.22
C PRO A 466 0.52 48.95 17.26
N LEU A 467 -0.27 47.94 16.90
CA LEU A 467 -0.54 46.77 17.73
C LEU A 467 0.79 46.11 18.15
N LYS A 468 1.17 46.25 19.42
CA LYS A 468 2.45 45.75 19.95
C LYS A 468 2.48 44.22 20.05
N THR A 469 2.65 43.56 18.90
CA THR A 469 2.94 42.13 18.83
C THR A 469 4.17 41.83 19.70
N ASN A 470 3.99 40.99 20.71
CA ASN A 470 4.95 40.87 21.79
C ASN A 470 6.27 40.27 21.25
N LYS A 471 7.35 41.07 21.23
CA LYS A 471 8.64 40.70 20.60
C LYS A 471 9.26 39.43 21.21
N SER A 472 8.88 39.07 22.43
CA SER A 472 9.24 37.80 23.08
C SER A 472 8.60 36.59 22.36
N ASN A 473 7.28 36.61 22.14
CA ASN A 473 6.53 35.56 21.45
C ASN A 473 7.04 35.37 20.02
N VAL A 474 7.29 36.46 19.29
CA VAL A 474 7.86 36.40 17.92
C VAL A 474 9.23 35.71 17.94
N ARG A 475 10.13 36.08 18.87
CA ARG A 475 11.44 35.43 19.04
C ARG A 475 11.33 33.95 19.45
N PHE A 476 10.32 33.59 20.25
CA PHE A 476 10.07 32.20 20.63
C PHE A 476 9.61 31.36 19.44
N VAL A 477 8.64 31.84 18.64
CA VAL A 477 8.17 31.17 17.42
C VAL A 477 9.30 31.03 16.40
N ILE A 478 10.11 32.07 16.16
CA ILE A 478 11.26 31.99 15.25
C ILE A 478 12.27 30.93 15.72
N ARG A 479 12.63 30.90 17.02
CA ARG A 479 13.51 29.85 17.57
C ARG A 479 12.92 28.44 17.40
N ARG A 480 11.61 28.29 17.54
CA ARG A 480 10.88 27.03 17.35
C ARG A 480 10.95 26.57 15.89
N LEU A 481 10.69 27.46 14.93
CA LEU A 481 10.78 27.17 13.50
C LEU A 481 12.22 26.85 13.06
N VAL A 482 13.23 27.58 13.55
CA VAL A 482 14.65 27.27 13.28
C VAL A 482 15.02 25.89 13.81
N ARG A 483 14.54 25.49 15.00
CA ARG A 483 14.74 24.13 15.52
C ARG A 483 14.04 23.08 14.67
N VAL A 484 12.78 23.31 14.26
CA VAL A 484 12.04 22.38 13.38
C VAL A 484 12.81 22.16 12.08
N PHE A 485 13.26 23.24 11.43
CA PHE A 485 14.09 23.18 10.23
C PHE A 485 15.38 22.36 10.49
N GLN A 486 16.14 22.69 11.54
CA GLN A 486 17.37 21.95 11.87
C GLN A 486 17.15 20.44 12.09
N VAL A 487 16.07 20.03 12.77
CA VAL A 487 15.77 18.62 12.98
C VAL A 487 15.36 17.95 11.67
N LEU A 488 14.47 18.58 10.88
CA LEU A 488 14.05 18.04 9.59
C LEU A 488 15.21 17.94 8.59
N SER A 489 16.09 18.94 8.52
CA SER A 489 17.30 18.88 7.68
C SER A 489 18.22 17.72 8.04
N VAL A 490 18.42 17.43 9.34
CA VAL A 490 19.24 16.29 9.77
C VAL A 490 18.55 14.95 9.49
N VAL A 491 17.24 14.83 9.75
CA VAL A 491 16.47 13.61 9.45
C VAL A 491 16.47 13.33 7.94
N ALA A 492 16.29 14.35 7.10
CA ALA A 492 16.35 14.24 5.65
C ALA A 492 17.76 13.93 5.14
N ALA A 493 18.80 14.58 5.67
CA ALA A 493 20.19 14.33 5.29
C ALA A 493 20.67 12.90 5.61
N VAL A 494 20.05 12.23 6.59
CA VAL A 494 20.27 10.79 6.85
C VAL A 494 19.40 9.92 5.93
N ASN A 495 18.10 10.21 5.81
CA ASN A 495 17.13 9.27 5.24
C ASN A 495 16.90 9.40 3.74
N VAL A 496 17.04 10.58 3.15
CA VAL A 496 16.92 10.76 1.69
C VAL A 496 18.02 9.98 0.96
N PRO A 497 19.30 10.00 1.38
CA PRO A 497 20.32 9.12 0.80
C PRO A 497 20.00 7.63 0.95
N ILE A 498 19.49 7.18 2.10
CA ILE A 498 19.11 5.77 2.32
C ILE A 498 17.99 5.35 1.36
N TYR A 499 16.95 6.16 1.22
CA TYR A 499 15.84 5.94 0.28
C TYR A 499 16.34 5.89 -1.17
N VAL A 500 17.11 6.90 -1.59
CA VAL A 500 17.68 6.98 -2.95
C VAL A 500 18.62 5.83 -3.26
N ILE A 501 19.44 5.37 -2.30
CA ILE A 501 20.30 4.19 -2.46
C ILE A 501 19.48 2.92 -2.66
N MET A 502 18.35 2.74 -1.95
CA MET A 502 17.46 1.60 -2.19
C MET A 502 16.84 1.67 -3.58
N LEU A 503 16.28 2.82 -3.97
CA LEU A 503 15.72 3.01 -5.32
C LEU A 503 16.73 2.66 -6.42
N PHE A 504 17.99 3.12 -6.32
CA PHE A 504 19.03 2.76 -7.29
C PHE A 504 19.49 1.29 -7.19
N ALA A 505 19.52 0.68 -6.00
CA ALA A 505 19.88 -0.74 -5.83
C ALA A 505 18.80 -1.72 -6.33
N ASP A 506 17.57 -1.23 -6.51
CA ASP A 506 16.49 -1.93 -7.18
C ASP A 506 16.50 -1.67 -8.70
N TRP A 507 16.77 -0.44 -9.14
CA TRP A 507 16.78 -0.06 -10.56
C TRP A 507 18.00 -0.55 -11.34
N ILE A 508 19.19 -0.62 -10.74
CA ILE A 508 20.42 -1.06 -11.43
C ILE A 508 20.37 -2.59 -11.67
N ASP A 509 20.75 -3.02 -12.88
CA ASP A 509 20.91 -4.44 -13.24
C ASP A 509 22.13 -5.07 -12.54
N LYS A 510 22.06 -6.37 -12.23
CA LYS A 510 22.98 -7.08 -11.31
C LYS A 510 23.81 -8.17 -11.99
#